data_AF-A0A7S2DH88-F1
#
_entry.id   AF-A0A7S2DH88-F1
#
_cell.length_a   1.000
_cell.length_b   1.000
_cell.length_c   1.000
_cell.angle_alpha   90.00
_cell.angle_beta   90.00
_cell.angle_gamma   90.00
#
_symmetry.space_group_name_H-M   'P 1'
#
loop_
_entity.id
_entity.type
_entity.pdbx_description
1 polymer ?
#
loop_
_entity_poly.entity_id
_entity_poly.type
_entity_poly.pdbx_seq_one_letter_code
_entity_poly.pdbx_strand_id
1 'polypeptide(L)'
;FIRFPPEGKGLTAIEGTPKKTIMSGSSLNNGQIQQIVLALSLSLVAFLWMTLNWFGNSAKLCHEKKQRLLRVLAAFFLADYFLIVGHRAYAVGFPACMYEGLWVCSLALPLAATGIYFNRYSLVAAALVSVASGHAVWVIDTILMVANKDFIRSNKTLGIADYVDASGNITLLSVWCECHHIWFIPLNLMVLHLTKSSVKLRELIYGTAYVAGLSALTALVLPRPCVPVVMKHHMSGEMVNRCLSMNVNMVNSWWGFDGVEFLHMFDFERNQTPFLVYWVWANVWYGICNAFLVAASWCAVVAVTRKGGESRGEMHSKKLT
;
A
#
# COMPACT_ATOMS: atom_id res chain seq x y z
N PHE A 1 6.57 -7.82 35.39
CA PHE A 1 5.67 -8.99 35.48
C PHE A 1 4.26 -8.56 35.13
N ILE A 2 3.88 -8.71 33.86
CA ILE A 2 2.50 -8.51 33.42
C ILE A 2 1.78 -9.80 33.78
N ARG A 3 0.89 -9.77 34.78
CA ARG A 3 0.02 -10.90 35.11
C ARG A 3 -1.09 -10.96 34.06
N PHE A 4 -1.08 -12.01 33.25
CA PHE A 4 -2.26 -12.41 32.49
C PHE A 4 -3.38 -12.78 33.48
N PRO A 5 -4.64 -12.41 33.22
CA PRO A 5 -5.75 -12.84 34.06
C PRO A 5 -5.85 -14.37 34.01
N PRO A 6 -6.25 -15.02 35.12
CA PRO A 6 -6.35 -16.47 35.18
C PRO A 6 -7.42 -16.95 34.20
N GLU A 7 -7.01 -17.90 33.36
CA GLU A 7 -7.90 -18.73 32.54
C GLU A 7 -8.92 -19.41 33.46
N GLY A 8 -10.10 -18.82 33.59
CA GLY A 8 -10.97 -19.25 34.68
C GLY A 8 -12.35 -18.63 34.74
N LYS A 9 -12.92 -18.22 33.60
CA LYS A 9 -14.36 -18.20 33.35
C LYS A 9 -14.54 -18.42 31.86
N GLY A 10 -15.30 -19.44 31.49
CA GLY A 10 -15.50 -19.85 30.11
C GLY A 10 -15.72 -18.64 29.21
N LEU A 11 -14.84 -18.50 28.21
CA LEU A 11 -15.24 -17.93 26.95
C LEU A 11 -16.42 -18.81 26.51
N THR A 12 -17.64 -18.36 26.82
CA THR A 12 -18.78 -18.69 25.98
C THR A 12 -18.25 -18.55 24.56
N ALA A 13 -18.28 -19.65 23.82
CA ALA A 13 -18.00 -19.62 22.40
C ALA A 13 -18.59 -18.32 21.87
N ILE A 14 -17.76 -17.48 21.27
CA ILE A 14 -18.26 -16.39 20.45
C ILE A 14 -18.91 -17.13 19.27
N GLU A 15 -20.13 -17.61 19.48
CA GLU A 15 -21.04 -18.12 18.47
C GLU A 15 -21.27 -16.94 17.53
N GLY A 16 -20.48 -16.95 16.48
CA GLY A 16 -20.29 -15.77 15.65
C GLY A 16 -18.83 -15.57 15.33
N THR A 17 -18.17 -16.58 14.74
CA THR A 17 -17.36 -16.22 13.58
C THR A 17 -18.29 -15.40 12.71
N PRO A 18 -18.00 -14.11 12.44
CA PRO A 18 -18.87 -13.31 11.62
C PRO A 18 -18.92 -14.04 10.28
N LYS A 19 -20.02 -14.74 9.99
CA LYS A 19 -20.38 -15.10 8.62
C LYS A 19 -20.12 -13.82 7.87
N LYS A 20 -19.14 -13.84 6.96
CA LYS A 20 -18.73 -12.70 6.13
C LYS A 20 -20.04 -12.13 5.62
N THR A 21 -20.54 -11.12 6.33
CA THR A 21 -21.88 -10.61 6.07
C THR A 21 -21.54 -9.77 4.88
N ILE A 22 -21.71 -10.38 3.70
CA ILE A 22 -21.59 -9.70 2.43
C ILE A 22 -22.59 -8.59 2.60
N MET A 23 -22.10 -7.41 2.98
CA MET A 23 -22.94 -6.25 3.11
C MET A 23 -23.60 -6.18 1.75
N SER A 24 -24.93 -6.31 1.73
CA SER A 24 -25.70 -6.07 0.52
C SER A 24 -25.47 -4.60 0.20
N GLY A 25 -24.39 -4.33 -0.52
CA GLY A 25 -23.87 -2.99 -0.72
C GLY A 25 -24.96 -2.17 -1.34
N SER A 26 -25.38 -1.11 -0.64
CA SER A 26 -26.13 -0.04 -1.28
C SER A 26 -25.32 0.39 -2.50
N SER A 27 -25.95 0.39 -3.67
CA SER A 27 -25.29 0.81 -4.91
C SER A 27 -24.66 2.19 -4.70
N LEU A 28 -23.36 2.35 -5.00
CA LEU A 28 -22.75 3.68 -5.00
C LEU A 28 -23.61 4.60 -5.84
N ASN A 29 -23.93 5.77 -5.30
CA ASN A 29 -24.65 6.75 -6.08
C ASN A 29 -23.73 7.31 -7.18
N ASN A 30 -24.32 7.86 -8.25
CA ASN A 30 -23.58 8.40 -9.38
C ASN A 30 -22.54 9.47 -8.95
N GLY A 31 -22.79 10.19 -7.85
CA GLY A 31 -21.85 11.18 -7.31
C GLY A 31 -20.58 10.56 -6.73
N GLN A 32 -20.68 9.44 -6.01
CA GLN A 32 -19.52 8.73 -5.46
C GLN A 32 -18.64 8.15 -6.58
N ILE A 33 -19.26 7.58 -7.61
CA ILE A 33 -18.53 7.09 -8.80
C ILE A 33 -17.79 8.23 -9.48
N GLN A 34 -18.44 9.39 -9.65
CA GLN A 34 -17.80 10.58 -10.21
C GLN A 34 -16.62 11.07 -9.37
N GLN A 35 -16.70 11.02 -8.04
CA GLN A 35 -15.60 11.39 -7.15
C GLN A 35 -14.40 10.43 -7.29
N ILE A 36 -14.63 9.11 -7.33
CA ILE A 36 -13.57 8.11 -7.53
C ILE A 36 -12.91 8.32 -8.90
N VAL A 37 -13.71 8.41 -9.97
CA VAL A 37 -13.21 8.62 -11.33
C VAL A 37 -12.43 9.93 -11.42
N LEU A 38 -12.91 11.00 -10.80
CA LEU A 38 -12.21 12.29 -10.78
C LEU A 38 -10.87 12.18 -10.03
N ALA A 39 -10.85 11.59 -8.84
CA ALA A 39 -9.62 11.45 -8.06
C ALA A 39 -8.59 10.55 -8.75
N LEU A 40 -9.02 9.42 -9.33
CA LEU A 40 -8.18 8.53 -10.14
C LEU A 40 -7.67 9.25 -11.39
N SER A 41 -8.51 9.99 -12.10
CA SER A 41 -8.13 10.75 -13.29
C SER A 41 -7.14 11.85 -12.96
N LEU A 42 -7.37 12.61 -11.87
CA LEU A 42 -6.44 13.64 -11.42
C LEU A 42 -5.10 13.04 -11.00
N SER A 43 -5.12 11.93 -10.27
CA SER A 43 -3.90 11.21 -9.88
C SER A 43 -3.12 10.70 -11.09
N LEU A 44 -3.82 10.12 -12.07
CA LEU A 44 -3.25 9.64 -13.31
C LEU A 44 -2.72 10.78 -14.19
N VAL A 45 -3.46 11.87 -14.33
CA VAL A 45 -3.04 13.06 -15.10
C VAL A 45 -1.86 13.72 -14.44
N ALA A 46 -1.87 13.92 -13.12
CA ALA A 46 -0.72 14.43 -12.37
C ALA A 46 0.50 13.52 -12.56
N PHE A 47 0.30 12.20 -12.46
CA PHE A 47 1.34 11.22 -12.69
C PHE A 47 1.90 11.27 -14.13
N LEU A 48 1.04 11.23 -15.15
CA LEU A 48 1.44 11.26 -16.56
C LEU A 48 2.07 12.60 -16.91
N TRP A 49 1.54 13.72 -16.43
CA TRP A 49 2.10 15.05 -16.63
C TRP A 49 3.48 15.16 -16.00
N MET A 50 3.65 14.69 -14.75
CA MET A 50 4.95 14.62 -14.08
C MET A 50 5.90 13.71 -14.85
N THR A 51 5.46 12.53 -15.29
CA THR A 51 6.29 11.56 -16.00
C THR A 51 6.73 12.11 -17.36
N LEU A 52 5.79 12.51 -18.23
CA LEU A 52 6.05 12.92 -19.60
C LEU A 52 6.86 14.23 -19.68
N ASN A 53 6.49 15.25 -18.90
CA ASN A 53 7.22 16.52 -18.94
C ASN A 53 8.58 16.43 -18.28
N TRP A 54 8.77 15.50 -17.34
CA TRP A 54 10.01 15.43 -16.57
C TRP A 54 11.03 14.49 -17.19
N PHE A 55 10.65 13.30 -17.67
CA PHE A 55 11.59 12.42 -18.39
C PHE A 55 12.11 13.09 -19.68
N GLY A 56 11.35 14.00 -20.28
CA GLY A 56 11.80 14.81 -21.42
C GLY A 56 12.81 15.91 -21.07
N ASN A 57 12.70 16.53 -19.88
CA ASN A 57 13.47 17.73 -19.49
C ASN A 57 14.53 17.49 -18.38
N SER A 58 14.56 16.30 -17.78
CA SER A 58 15.41 15.96 -16.63
C SER A 58 16.91 16.11 -16.90
N ALA A 59 17.35 15.91 -18.15
CA ALA A 59 18.76 16.07 -18.54
C ALA A 59 19.27 17.52 -18.43
N LYS A 60 18.38 18.52 -18.34
CA LYS A 60 18.71 19.96 -18.28
C LYS A 60 18.42 20.60 -16.92
N LEU A 61 17.98 19.83 -15.93
CA LEU A 61 17.60 20.41 -14.65
C LEU A 61 18.86 20.79 -13.85
N CYS A 62 19.03 22.07 -13.54
CA CYS A 62 20.07 22.53 -12.64
C CYS A 62 19.98 21.82 -11.29
N HIS A 63 21.13 21.54 -10.67
CA HIS A 63 21.26 20.85 -9.38
C HIS A 63 20.32 21.43 -8.31
N GLU A 64 20.18 22.76 -8.24
CA GLU A 64 19.32 23.44 -7.28
C GLU A 64 17.83 23.10 -7.46
N LYS A 65 17.32 23.14 -8.69
CA LYS A 65 15.91 22.79 -8.99
C LYS A 65 15.62 21.33 -8.63
N LYS A 66 16.58 20.43 -8.89
CA LYS A 66 16.46 19.02 -8.54
C LYS A 66 16.35 18.84 -7.03
N GLN A 67 17.24 19.48 -6.27
CA GLN A 67 17.22 19.40 -4.80
C GLN A 67 15.93 19.98 -4.22
N ARG A 68 15.43 21.10 -4.77
CA ARG A 68 14.14 21.67 -4.36
C ARG A 68 12.99 20.69 -4.58
N LEU A 69 12.91 20.06 -5.76
CA LEU A 69 11.89 19.04 -6.03
C LEU A 69 11.97 17.88 -5.04
N LEU A 70 13.16 17.34 -4.81
CA LEU A 70 13.35 16.22 -3.87
C LEU A 70 12.86 16.59 -2.47
N ARG A 71 13.15 17.81 -1.98
CA ARG A 71 12.63 18.28 -0.69
C ARG A 71 11.10 18.40 -0.68
N VAL A 72 10.50 18.88 -1.77
CA VAL A 72 9.04 18.95 -1.90
C VAL A 72 8.42 17.54 -1.88
N LEU A 73 9.03 16.57 -2.57
CA LEU A 73 8.57 15.18 -2.55
C LEU A 73 8.70 14.53 -1.17
N ALA A 74 9.80 14.79 -0.46
CA ALA A 74 9.97 14.31 0.92
C ALA A 74 8.88 14.88 1.85
N ALA A 75 8.62 16.19 1.75
CA ALA A 75 7.57 16.84 2.51
C ALA A 75 6.18 16.30 2.14
N PHE A 76 5.93 16.04 0.85
CA PHE A 76 4.69 15.44 0.36
C PHE A 76 4.44 14.06 0.94
N PHE A 77 5.41 13.15 0.89
CA PHE A 77 5.28 11.82 1.49
C PHE A 77 5.04 11.88 2.99
N LEU A 78 5.74 12.77 3.71
CA LEU A 78 5.55 12.92 5.15
C LEU A 78 4.17 13.52 5.49
N ALA A 79 3.72 14.52 4.73
CA ALA A 79 2.40 15.12 4.91
C ALA A 79 1.29 14.10 4.62
N ASP A 80 1.43 13.29 3.57
CA ASP A 80 0.47 12.25 3.22
C ASP A 80 0.38 11.15 4.30
N TYR A 81 1.52 10.75 4.88
CA TYR A 81 1.52 9.85 6.04
C TYR A 81 0.68 10.39 7.20
N PHE A 82 0.92 11.64 7.60
CA PHE A 82 0.15 12.26 8.69
C PHE A 82 -1.33 12.45 8.31
N LEU A 83 -1.63 12.70 7.04
CA LEU A 83 -3.00 12.79 6.55
C LEU A 83 -3.73 11.45 6.65
N ILE A 84 -3.11 10.35 6.21
CA ILE A 84 -3.66 8.99 6.32
C ILE A 84 -3.90 8.64 7.79
N VAL A 85 -2.88 8.80 8.64
CA VAL A 85 -2.98 8.52 10.08
C VAL A 85 -4.06 9.38 10.73
N GLY A 86 -4.09 10.69 10.44
CA GLY A 86 -5.07 11.62 10.99
C GLY A 86 -6.50 11.34 10.54
N HIS A 87 -6.70 11.05 9.25
CA HIS A 87 -8.00 10.65 8.70
C HIS A 87 -8.53 9.40 9.40
N ARG A 88 -7.68 8.40 9.61
CA ARG A 88 -8.06 7.17 10.31
C ARG A 88 -8.30 7.39 11.80
N ALA A 89 -7.49 8.22 12.46
CA ALA A 89 -7.74 8.60 13.87
C ALA A 89 -9.13 9.21 14.04
N TYR A 90 -9.53 10.06 13.10
CA TYR A 90 -10.85 10.67 13.08
C TYR A 90 -11.96 9.64 12.79
N ALA A 91 -11.74 8.72 11.85
CA ALA A 91 -12.76 7.77 11.41
C ALA A 91 -12.99 6.59 12.36
N VAL A 92 -11.94 6.03 12.96
CA VAL A 92 -12.01 4.78 13.77
C VAL A 92 -11.46 4.92 15.19
N GLY A 93 -10.92 6.09 15.53
CA GLY A 93 -10.27 6.32 16.81
C GLY A 93 -8.80 5.93 16.83
N PHE A 94 -8.13 6.34 17.91
CA PHE A 94 -6.67 6.26 18.05
C PHE A 94 -6.10 4.82 18.00
N PRO A 95 -6.69 3.79 18.64
CA PRO A 95 -6.10 2.45 18.62
C PRO A 95 -6.03 1.82 17.23
N ALA A 96 -7.08 1.96 16.42
CA ALA A 96 -7.11 1.45 15.06
C ALA A 96 -6.22 2.28 14.11
N CYS A 97 -6.18 3.60 14.32
CA CYS A 97 -5.25 4.49 13.62
C CYS A 97 -3.79 4.10 13.84
N MET A 98 -3.36 3.79 15.07
CA MET A 98 -1.99 3.35 15.33
C MET A 98 -1.62 2.10 14.54
N TYR A 99 -2.57 1.20 14.33
CA TYR A 99 -2.34 0.00 13.53
C TYR A 99 -2.21 0.31 12.03
N GLU A 100 -3.09 1.14 11.48
CA GLU A 100 -2.99 1.56 10.07
C GLU A 100 -1.75 2.41 9.79
N GLY A 101 -1.33 3.21 10.77
CA GLY A 101 -0.05 3.93 10.73
C GLY A 101 1.17 3.00 10.76
N LEU A 102 1.00 1.73 11.16
CA LEU A 102 2.02 0.68 11.12
C LEU A 102 1.93 -0.21 9.87
N TRP A 103 0.97 0.02 8.99
CA TRP A 103 0.94 -0.69 7.71
C TRP A 103 2.16 -0.38 6.88
N VAL A 104 2.68 -1.37 6.18
CA VAL A 104 3.91 -1.20 5.38
C VAL A 104 3.74 -0.14 4.29
N CYS A 105 2.56 0.00 3.68
CA CYS A 105 2.28 1.09 2.74
C CYS A 105 2.34 2.48 3.40
N SER A 106 1.76 2.64 4.58
CA SER A 106 1.86 3.86 5.38
C SER A 106 3.29 4.16 5.79
N LEU A 107 4.04 3.18 6.29
CA LEU A 107 5.41 3.36 6.78
C LEU A 107 6.46 3.53 5.67
N ALA A 108 6.15 3.07 4.45
CA ALA A 108 6.99 3.34 3.29
C ALA A 108 7.05 4.83 2.94
N LEU A 109 6.01 5.62 3.25
CA LEU A 109 5.98 7.07 3.05
C LEU A 109 7.07 7.80 3.86
N PRO A 110 7.11 7.73 5.21
CA PRO A 110 8.15 8.38 5.99
C PRO A 110 9.54 7.77 5.74
N LEU A 111 9.64 6.47 5.41
CA LEU A 111 10.92 5.86 5.03
C LEU A 111 11.49 6.47 3.73
N ALA A 112 10.65 6.60 2.69
CA ALA A 112 11.02 7.25 1.45
C ALA A 112 11.34 8.74 1.67
N ALA A 113 10.52 9.46 2.45
CA ALA A 113 10.76 10.86 2.80
C ALA A 113 12.13 11.05 3.47
N THR A 114 12.46 10.20 4.45
CA THR A 114 13.75 10.19 5.15
C THR A 114 14.90 9.90 4.18
N GLY A 115 14.73 8.90 3.32
CA GLY A 115 15.70 8.56 2.27
C GLY A 115 15.99 9.72 1.33
N ILE A 116 14.95 10.46 0.92
CA ILE A 116 15.08 11.62 0.06
C ILE A 116 15.76 12.78 0.80
N TYR A 117 15.30 13.12 2.00
CA TYR A 117 15.80 14.25 2.77
C TYR A 117 17.28 14.14 3.11
N PHE A 118 17.73 12.95 3.51
CA PHE A 118 19.13 12.69 3.86
C PHE A 118 20.00 12.23 2.68
N ASN A 119 19.47 12.24 1.45
CA ASN A 119 20.14 11.69 0.25
C ASN A 119 20.59 10.23 0.44
N ARG A 120 19.85 9.44 1.23
CA ARG A 120 20.04 8.01 1.45
C ARG A 120 19.06 7.23 0.57
N TYR A 121 19.28 7.25 -0.74
CA TYR A 121 18.36 6.67 -1.73
C TYR A 121 18.22 5.14 -1.64
N SER A 122 19.10 4.46 -0.89
CA SER A 122 18.90 3.07 -0.49
C SER A 122 17.63 2.87 0.35
N LEU A 123 17.24 3.85 1.16
CA LEU A 123 15.98 3.82 1.92
C LEU A 123 14.77 4.01 1.02
N VAL A 124 14.88 4.83 -0.03
CA VAL A 124 13.85 5.00 -1.06
C VAL A 124 13.63 3.69 -1.82
N ALA A 125 14.72 3.01 -2.20
CA ALA A 125 14.66 1.68 -2.80
C ALA A 125 14.08 0.62 -1.86
N ALA A 126 14.47 0.63 -0.58
CA ALA A 126 13.92 -0.29 0.43
C ALA A 126 12.41 -0.05 0.64
N ALA A 127 11.98 1.22 0.70
CA ALA A 127 10.57 1.59 0.76
C ALA A 127 9.83 1.05 -0.46
N LEU A 128 10.33 1.31 -1.67
CA LEU A 128 9.74 0.80 -2.91
C LEU A 128 9.59 -0.74 -2.90
N VAL A 129 10.63 -1.47 -2.49
CA VAL A 129 10.58 -2.93 -2.38
C VAL A 129 9.54 -3.35 -1.35
N SER A 130 9.48 -2.71 -0.20
CA SER A 130 8.60 -3.13 0.91
C SER A 130 7.12 -3.19 0.54
N VAL A 131 6.68 -2.41 -0.45
CA VAL A 131 5.26 -2.26 -0.78
C VAL A 131 4.88 -2.77 -2.18
N ALA A 132 5.84 -3.21 -2.98
CA ALA A 132 5.66 -3.43 -4.42
C ALA A 132 4.51 -4.38 -4.78
N SER A 133 4.38 -5.51 -4.08
CA SER A 133 3.32 -6.49 -4.28
C SER A 133 1.96 -5.97 -3.86
N GLY A 134 1.87 -5.29 -2.71
CA GLY A 134 0.62 -4.68 -2.26
C GLY A 134 0.10 -3.65 -3.24
N HIS A 135 0.97 -2.76 -3.71
CA HIS A 135 0.62 -1.77 -4.73
C HIS A 135 0.29 -2.42 -6.08
N ALA A 136 1.05 -3.42 -6.52
CA ALA A 136 0.78 -4.09 -7.80
C ALA A 136 -0.60 -4.74 -7.80
N VAL A 137 -0.94 -5.43 -6.72
CA VAL A 137 -2.25 -6.02 -6.53
C VAL A 137 -3.35 -4.94 -6.50
N TRP A 138 -3.12 -3.82 -5.81
CA TRP A 138 -4.05 -2.68 -5.79
C TRP A 138 -4.28 -2.08 -7.17
N VAL A 139 -3.22 -1.92 -7.96
CA VAL A 139 -3.30 -1.42 -9.34
C VAL A 139 -4.09 -2.38 -10.22
N ILE A 140 -3.83 -3.68 -10.13
CA ILE A 140 -4.59 -4.71 -10.88
C ILE A 140 -6.07 -4.65 -10.49
N ASP A 141 -6.38 -4.62 -9.20
CA ASP A 141 -7.75 -4.56 -8.70
C ASP A 141 -8.47 -3.29 -9.18
N THR A 142 -7.76 -2.15 -9.19
CA THR A 142 -8.28 -0.88 -9.71
C THR A 142 -8.58 -0.94 -11.20
N ILE A 143 -7.69 -1.53 -12.01
CA ILE A 143 -7.90 -1.70 -13.45
C ILE A 143 -9.11 -2.60 -13.70
N LEU A 144 -9.24 -3.71 -12.97
CA LEU A 144 -10.36 -4.65 -13.08
C LEU A 144 -11.68 -3.99 -12.69
N MET A 145 -11.69 -3.22 -11.59
CA MET A 145 -12.85 -2.42 -11.18
C MET A 145 -13.32 -1.47 -12.29
N VAL A 146 -12.39 -0.73 -12.89
CA VAL A 146 -12.69 0.21 -13.99
C VAL A 146 -13.18 -0.53 -15.24
N ALA A 147 -12.49 -1.61 -15.64
CA ALA A 147 -12.82 -2.39 -16.83
C ALA A 147 -14.20 -3.05 -16.73
N ASN A 148 -14.53 -3.62 -15.58
CA ASN A 148 -15.81 -4.26 -15.32
C ASN A 148 -16.94 -3.25 -15.02
N LYS A 149 -16.61 -1.96 -14.90
CA LYS A 149 -17.50 -0.90 -14.39
C LYS A 149 -18.11 -1.27 -13.04
N ASP A 150 -17.42 -2.10 -12.28
CA ASP A 150 -17.94 -2.72 -11.07
C ASP A 150 -17.40 -2.02 -9.83
N PHE A 151 -17.70 -0.72 -9.73
CA PHE A 151 -17.36 0.10 -8.58
C PHE A 151 -18.19 -0.26 -7.33
N ILE A 152 -19.21 -1.12 -7.49
CA ILE A 152 -20.30 -1.30 -6.54
C ILE A 152 -20.37 -2.74 -6.01
N ARG A 153 -20.22 -3.72 -6.89
CA ARG A 153 -20.77 -5.05 -6.67
C ARG A 153 -19.63 -6.02 -6.48
N SER A 154 -19.18 -6.01 -5.23
CA SER A 154 -18.23 -6.94 -4.65
C SER A 154 -16.83 -6.81 -5.24
N ASN A 155 -15.93 -6.48 -4.34
CA ASN A 155 -14.49 -6.68 -4.43
C ASN A 155 -14.22 -8.19 -4.60
N LYS A 156 -14.69 -8.79 -5.71
CA LYS A 156 -14.81 -10.24 -5.92
C LYS A 156 -13.64 -10.80 -6.71
N THR A 157 -12.95 -9.98 -7.48
CA THR A 157 -11.84 -10.48 -8.29
C THR A 157 -10.60 -10.67 -7.42
N LEU A 158 -10.21 -9.64 -6.65
CA LEU A 158 -9.12 -9.77 -5.66
C LEU A 158 -9.53 -9.29 -4.27
N GLY A 159 -10.40 -8.28 -4.15
CA GLY A 159 -10.97 -7.95 -2.85
C GLY A 159 -10.10 -7.04 -2.00
N ILE A 160 -9.14 -6.34 -2.62
CA ILE A 160 -7.99 -5.78 -1.90
C ILE A 160 -8.03 -4.27 -1.88
N ALA A 161 -8.42 -3.64 -2.99
CA ALA A 161 -8.60 -2.20 -3.03
C ALA A 161 -9.89 -1.81 -2.29
N ASP A 162 -9.75 -1.13 -1.16
CA ASP A 162 -10.88 -0.59 -0.42
C ASP A 162 -10.83 0.94 -0.43
N TYR A 163 -11.81 1.56 -1.09
CA TYR A 163 -11.93 3.01 -1.20
C TYR A 163 -12.90 3.61 -0.19
N VAL A 164 -13.51 2.75 0.64
CA VAL A 164 -14.41 3.22 1.70
C VAL A 164 -13.62 3.64 2.93
N ASP A 165 -14.10 4.70 3.57
CA ASP A 165 -13.73 4.97 4.95
C ASP A 165 -14.24 3.84 5.86
N ALA A 166 -13.81 3.85 7.11
CA ALA A 166 -14.20 2.80 8.03
C ALA A 166 -15.69 2.76 8.40
N SER A 167 -16.44 3.83 8.11
CA SER A 167 -17.90 3.83 8.24
C SER A 167 -18.57 3.15 7.04
N GLY A 168 -17.84 2.92 5.95
CA GLY A 168 -18.34 2.40 4.69
C GLY A 168 -18.67 3.48 3.66
N ASN A 169 -18.31 4.75 3.92
CA ASN A 169 -18.58 5.86 3.01
C ASN A 169 -17.38 6.14 2.11
N ILE A 170 -17.63 6.44 0.85
CA ILE A 170 -16.61 6.97 -0.05
C ILE A 170 -16.57 8.48 0.09
N THR A 171 -15.42 9.01 0.49
CA THR A 171 -15.17 10.46 0.56
C THR A 171 -13.97 10.81 -0.30
N LEU A 172 -13.85 12.08 -0.73
CA LEU A 172 -12.67 12.52 -1.49
C LEU A 172 -11.37 12.28 -0.69
N LEU A 173 -11.43 12.48 0.63
CA LEU A 173 -10.28 12.26 1.51
C LEU A 173 -9.94 10.77 1.64
N SER A 174 -10.93 9.89 1.79
CA SER A 174 -10.67 8.44 1.81
C SER A 174 -10.06 7.99 0.49
N VAL A 175 -10.61 8.41 -0.65
CA VAL A 175 -10.07 8.06 -1.96
C VAL A 175 -8.65 8.60 -2.14
N TRP A 176 -8.37 9.83 -1.71
CA TRP A 176 -7.01 10.39 -1.75
C TRP A 176 -6.03 9.55 -0.93
N CYS A 177 -6.40 9.25 0.33
CA CYS A 177 -5.59 8.45 1.23
C CYS A 177 -5.30 7.06 0.67
N GLU A 178 -6.18 6.47 -0.13
CA GLU A 178 -5.96 5.16 -0.78
C GLU A 178 -5.20 5.29 -2.11
N CYS A 179 -5.32 6.43 -2.79
CA CYS A 179 -4.65 6.69 -4.07
C CYS A 179 -3.12 6.77 -3.96
N HIS A 180 -2.55 6.87 -2.75
CA HIS A 180 -1.12 6.65 -2.55
C HIS A 180 -0.65 5.32 -3.13
N HIS A 181 -1.56 4.35 -3.23
CA HIS A 181 -1.23 3.09 -3.85
C HIS A 181 -0.87 3.16 -5.33
N ILE A 182 -1.30 4.21 -6.03
CA ILE A 182 -1.12 4.39 -7.46
C ILE A 182 0.13 5.22 -7.74
N TRP A 183 0.32 6.33 -7.01
CA TRP A 183 1.41 7.27 -7.29
C TRP A 183 2.72 6.95 -6.54
N PHE A 184 2.70 6.13 -5.48
CA PHE A 184 3.90 5.90 -4.67
C PHE A 184 5.05 5.24 -5.45
N ILE A 185 4.78 4.11 -6.14
CA ILE A 185 5.79 3.39 -6.92
C ILE A 185 6.43 4.31 -7.97
N PRO A 186 5.66 4.99 -8.84
CA PRO A 186 6.27 5.79 -9.88
C PRO A 186 7.05 7.00 -9.37
N LEU A 187 6.60 7.67 -8.30
CA LEU A 187 7.35 8.79 -7.72
C LEU A 187 8.68 8.33 -7.13
N ASN A 188 8.73 7.17 -6.48
CA ASN A 188 9.98 6.60 -5.97
C ASN A 188 10.93 6.16 -7.11
N LEU A 189 10.41 5.58 -8.19
CA LEU A 189 11.20 5.28 -9.39
C LEU A 189 11.77 6.54 -10.04
N MET A 190 10.99 7.62 -10.11
CA MET A 190 11.46 8.94 -10.57
C MET A 190 12.59 9.47 -9.69
N VAL A 191 12.46 9.38 -8.36
CA VAL A 191 13.52 9.78 -7.42
C VAL A 191 14.81 9.01 -7.68
N LEU A 192 14.74 7.69 -7.79
CA LEU A 192 15.91 6.83 -8.07
C LEU A 192 16.55 7.18 -9.41
N HIS A 193 15.74 7.40 -10.45
CA HIS A 193 16.21 7.82 -11.77
C HIS A 193 16.94 9.17 -11.72
N LEU A 194 16.34 10.19 -11.09
CA LEU A 194 16.91 11.53 -10.99
C LEU A 194 18.24 11.54 -10.24
N THR A 195 18.40 10.65 -9.27
CA THR A 195 19.58 10.55 -8.44
C THR A 195 20.61 9.58 -8.99
N LYS A 196 20.33 8.95 -10.14
CA LYS A 196 21.14 7.88 -10.74
C LYS A 196 21.41 6.73 -9.75
N SER A 197 20.48 6.52 -8.82
CA SER A 197 20.54 5.43 -7.86
C SER A 197 19.87 4.20 -8.44
N SER A 198 20.45 3.03 -8.19
CA SER A 198 19.87 1.74 -8.56
C SER A 198 19.40 0.98 -7.33
N VAL A 199 18.40 0.14 -7.52
CA VAL A 199 18.04 -0.88 -6.52
C VAL A 199 19.10 -1.97 -6.57
N LYS A 200 19.82 -2.22 -5.48
CA LYS A 200 20.78 -3.33 -5.38
C LYS A 200 20.21 -4.42 -4.46
N LEU A 201 20.86 -5.59 -4.46
CA LEU A 201 20.49 -6.73 -3.62
C LEU A 201 20.42 -6.37 -2.13
N ARG A 202 21.31 -5.48 -1.68
CA ARG A 202 21.31 -5.02 -0.29
C ARG A 202 20.00 -4.31 0.07
N GLU A 203 19.48 -3.46 -0.81
CA GLU A 203 18.21 -2.75 -0.60
C GLU A 203 17.02 -3.72 -0.62
N LEU A 204 17.09 -4.80 -1.40
CA LEU A 204 16.11 -5.90 -1.35
C LEU A 204 16.12 -6.57 0.02
N ILE A 205 17.31 -6.92 0.54
CA ILE A 205 17.46 -7.53 1.88
C ILE A 205 16.96 -6.58 2.98
N TYR A 206 17.35 -5.30 2.94
CA TYR A 206 16.93 -4.32 3.93
C TYR A 206 15.44 -4.01 3.85
N GLY A 207 14.85 -3.94 2.65
CA GLY A 207 13.41 -3.79 2.47
C GLY A 207 12.64 -4.95 3.08
N THR A 208 13.06 -6.19 2.81
CA THR A 208 12.45 -7.39 3.40
C THR A 208 12.62 -7.44 4.92
N ALA A 209 13.81 -7.12 5.43
CA ALA A 209 14.07 -7.06 6.87
C ALA A 209 13.25 -5.95 7.56
N TYR A 210 13.09 -4.81 6.90
CA TYR A 210 12.27 -3.70 7.39
C TYR A 210 10.81 -4.12 7.50
N VAL A 211 10.25 -4.75 6.46
CA VAL A 211 8.91 -5.34 6.52
C VAL A 211 8.84 -6.29 7.69
N ALA A 212 9.63 -7.37 7.71
CA ALA A 212 9.59 -8.37 8.76
C ALA A 212 9.71 -7.79 10.19
N GLY A 213 10.59 -6.79 10.37
CA GLY A 213 10.78 -6.11 11.65
C GLY A 213 9.57 -5.25 12.08
N LEU A 214 9.00 -4.47 11.16
CA LEU A 214 7.78 -3.70 11.42
C LEU A 214 6.59 -4.59 11.69
N SER A 215 6.48 -5.65 10.90
CA SER A 215 5.53 -6.71 11.14
C SER A 215 5.70 -7.14 12.62
N ALA A 216 6.92 -7.51 13.03
CA ALA A 216 7.14 -8.14 14.33
C ALA A 216 6.80 -7.18 15.46
N LEU A 217 7.18 -5.91 15.30
CA LEU A 217 6.79 -4.85 16.21
C LEU A 217 5.26 -4.71 16.31
N THR A 218 4.55 -4.74 15.19
CA THR A 218 3.09 -4.63 15.19
C THR A 218 2.42 -5.81 15.89
N ALA A 219 2.92 -7.03 15.66
CA ALA A 219 2.44 -8.23 16.35
C ALA A 219 2.71 -8.19 17.87
N LEU A 220 3.83 -7.60 18.30
CA LEU A 220 4.16 -7.43 19.71
C LEU A 220 3.30 -6.37 20.40
N VAL A 221 3.05 -5.25 19.72
CA VAL A 221 2.25 -4.13 20.27
C VAL A 221 0.76 -4.49 20.27
N LEU A 222 0.30 -5.25 19.27
CA LEU A 222 -1.11 -5.63 19.10
C LEU A 222 -1.21 -7.10 18.64
N PRO A 223 -1.13 -8.07 19.56
CA PRO A 223 -1.16 -9.51 19.22
C PRO A 223 -2.56 -10.01 18.83
N ARG A 224 -3.50 -9.10 18.54
CA ARG A 224 -4.90 -9.43 18.27
C ARG A 224 -5.17 -9.38 16.77
N PRO A 225 -5.88 -10.38 16.22
CA PRO A 225 -6.25 -10.42 14.80
C PRO A 225 -7.23 -9.31 14.39
N CYS A 226 -7.88 -8.67 15.37
CA CYS A 226 -8.76 -7.54 15.15
C CYS A 226 -8.71 -6.55 16.32
N VAL A 227 -8.97 -5.27 16.02
CA VAL A 227 -9.05 -4.19 17.02
C VAL A 227 -10.53 -3.85 17.26
N PRO A 228 -11.00 -3.91 18.52
CA PRO A 228 -12.36 -3.47 18.83
C PRO A 228 -12.47 -1.96 18.65
N VAL A 229 -13.43 -1.53 17.84
CA VAL A 229 -13.74 -0.13 17.53
C VAL A 229 -15.22 0.14 17.73
N VAL A 230 -15.54 1.34 18.20
CA VAL A 230 -16.93 1.82 18.28
C VAL A 230 -17.11 2.81 17.15
N MET A 231 -17.98 2.49 16.19
CA MET A 231 -18.18 3.32 15.00
C MET A 231 -19.65 3.51 14.70
N LYS A 232 -19.97 4.62 14.06
CA LYS A 232 -21.34 4.92 13.63
C LYS A 232 -21.68 4.09 12.40
N HIS A 233 -22.75 3.30 12.47
CA HIS A 233 -23.25 2.53 11.34
C HIS A 233 -23.71 3.48 10.23
N HIS A 234 -23.24 3.30 8.99
CA HIS A 234 -23.58 4.23 7.90
C HIS A 234 -25.08 4.26 7.58
N MET A 235 -25.80 3.15 7.71
CA MET A 235 -27.24 3.11 7.38
C MET A 235 -28.14 3.55 8.53
N SER A 236 -27.83 3.16 9.77
CA SER A 236 -28.72 3.41 10.91
C SER A 236 -28.32 4.62 11.74
N GLY A 237 -27.08 5.10 11.59
CA GLY A 237 -26.53 6.15 12.45
C GLY A 237 -26.28 5.71 13.90
N GLU A 238 -26.49 4.45 14.24
CA GLU A 238 -26.27 3.91 15.58
C GLU A 238 -24.78 3.63 15.82
N MET A 239 -24.34 3.74 17.07
CA MET A 239 -22.98 3.34 17.45
C MET A 239 -22.93 1.82 17.59
N VAL A 240 -22.07 1.17 16.80
CA VAL A 240 -21.87 -0.28 16.80
C VAL A 240 -20.44 -0.60 17.21
N ASN A 241 -20.32 -1.56 18.13
CA ASN A 241 -19.05 -2.21 18.42
C ASN A 241 -18.72 -3.17 17.27
N ARG A 242 -17.61 -2.94 16.59
CA ARG A 242 -17.09 -3.85 15.55
C ARG A 242 -15.67 -4.27 15.90
N CYS A 243 -15.29 -5.48 15.50
CA CYS A 243 -13.88 -5.86 15.47
C CYS A 243 -13.36 -5.57 14.07
N LEU A 244 -12.50 -4.55 13.93
CA LEU A 244 -11.88 -4.23 12.66
C LEU A 244 -10.79 -5.27 12.38
N SER A 245 -10.98 -6.09 11.34
CA SER A 245 -9.95 -7.05 10.93
C SER A 245 -8.72 -6.29 10.45
N MET A 246 -7.59 -6.75 10.95
CA MET A 246 -6.38 -5.97 10.99
C MET A 246 -5.44 -6.55 9.94
N ASN A 247 -5.45 -5.96 8.74
CA ASN A 247 -4.74 -6.47 7.56
C ASN A 247 -3.28 -6.01 7.45
N VAL A 248 -2.49 -6.12 8.53
CA VAL A 248 -1.05 -5.76 8.47
C VAL A 248 -0.38 -6.61 7.41
N ASN A 249 0.24 -5.93 6.46
CA ASN A 249 0.98 -6.53 5.34
C ASN A 249 0.16 -7.53 4.55
N MET A 250 -1.12 -7.22 4.39
CA MET A 250 -2.06 -8.03 3.64
C MET A 250 -2.31 -9.43 4.22
N VAL A 251 -1.84 -9.77 5.43
CA VAL A 251 -1.95 -11.12 5.98
C VAL A 251 -3.40 -11.65 5.95
N ASN A 252 -4.38 -10.79 6.24
CA ASN A 252 -5.81 -11.13 6.16
C ASN A 252 -6.33 -11.16 4.71
N SER A 253 -5.79 -10.35 3.79
CA SER A 253 -6.10 -10.46 2.35
C SER A 253 -5.52 -11.72 1.72
N TRP A 254 -4.41 -12.26 2.23
CA TRP A 254 -3.83 -13.50 1.74
C TRP A 254 -4.74 -14.69 2.05
N TRP A 255 -5.51 -14.64 3.15
CA TRP A 255 -6.62 -15.57 3.42
C TRP A 255 -7.73 -15.52 2.35
N GLY A 256 -7.87 -14.42 1.60
CA GLY A 256 -8.85 -14.32 0.52
C GLY A 256 -8.50 -15.14 -0.73
N PHE A 257 -7.27 -15.63 -0.87
CA PHE A 257 -6.82 -16.41 -2.03
C PHE A 257 -7.08 -17.91 -1.84
N ASP A 258 -8.34 -18.30 -1.72
CA ASP A 258 -8.75 -19.69 -1.47
C ASP A 258 -8.19 -20.72 -2.49
N GLY A 259 -7.85 -20.27 -3.70
CA GLY A 259 -7.29 -21.11 -4.77
C GLY A 259 -5.80 -21.40 -4.69
N VAL A 260 -5.07 -20.88 -3.69
CA VAL A 260 -3.61 -21.08 -3.55
C VAL A 260 -3.32 -21.82 -2.25
N GLU A 261 -3.51 -23.15 -2.23
CA GLU A 261 -3.40 -24.00 -1.02
C GLU A 261 -2.13 -23.75 -0.21
N PHE A 262 -1.01 -23.53 -0.89
CA PHE A 262 0.28 -23.27 -0.26
C PHE A 262 0.29 -22.00 0.61
N LEU A 263 -0.51 -20.97 0.27
CA LEU A 263 -0.65 -19.77 1.12
C LEU A 263 -1.43 -20.05 2.41
N HIS A 264 -2.19 -21.14 2.44
CA HIS A 264 -3.00 -21.58 3.58
C HIS A 264 -2.34 -22.70 4.40
N MET A 265 -1.08 -23.06 4.11
CA MET A 265 -0.38 -24.15 4.79
C MET A 265 -0.34 -24.00 6.32
N PHE A 266 -0.30 -22.76 6.82
CA PHE A 266 -0.30 -22.46 8.26
C PHE A 266 -1.55 -21.67 8.69
N ASP A 267 -2.64 -21.75 7.92
CA ASP A 267 -3.86 -21.02 8.26
C ASP A 267 -4.37 -21.43 9.65
N PHE A 268 -4.57 -20.45 10.54
CA PHE A 268 -5.07 -20.68 11.89
C PHE A 268 -6.46 -21.32 11.87
N GLU A 269 -7.34 -20.92 10.95
CA GLU A 269 -8.70 -21.44 10.89
C GLU A 269 -8.73 -22.90 10.42
N ARG A 270 -7.85 -23.27 9.47
CA ARG A 270 -7.79 -24.64 8.92
C ARG A 270 -6.95 -25.59 9.75
N ASN A 271 -5.82 -25.11 10.27
CA ASN A 271 -4.76 -25.94 10.83
C ASN A 271 -4.45 -25.63 12.29
N GLN A 272 -5.23 -24.77 12.96
CA GLN A 272 -5.05 -24.34 14.37
C GLN A 272 -3.63 -23.81 14.67
N THR A 273 -2.92 -23.34 13.65
CA THR A 273 -1.52 -22.91 13.77
C THR A 273 -1.47 -21.56 14.45
N PRO A 274 -0.62 -21.33 15.47
CA PRO A 274 -0.59 -20.04 16.16
C PRO A 274 -0.49 -18.89 15.16
N PHE A 275 -1.35 -17.87 15.30
CA PHE A 275 -1.43 -16.75 14.34
C PHE A 275 -0.04 -16.17 14.01
N LEU A 276 0.85 -16.10 15.00
CA LEU A 276 2.23 -15.65 14.80
C LEU A 276 3.01 -16.47 13.76
N VAL A 277 2.84 -17.80 13.73
CA VAL A 277 3.52 -18.70 12.76
C VAL A 277 3.01 -18.43 11.35
N TYR A 278 1.69 -18.39 11.15
CA TYR A 278 1.07 -18.03 9.89
C TYR A 278 1.57 -16.68 9.39
N TRP A 279 1.58 -15.73 10.31
CA TRP A 279 1.90 -14.36 10.03
C TRP A 279 3.39 -14.19 9.65
N VAL A 280 4.31 -14.91 10.30
CA VAL A 280 5.74 -14.94 9.89
C VAL A 280 5.85 -15.50 8.48
N TRP A 281 5.18 -16.62 8.21
CA TRP A 281 5.16 -17.27 6.90
C TRP A 281 4.66 -16.32 5.80
N ALA A 282 3.50 -15.70 5.99
CA ALA A 282 2.91 -14.76 5.04
C ALA A 282 3.85 -13.57 4.76
N ASN A 283 4.52 -13.03 5.77
CA ASN A 283 5.47 -11.92 5.60
C ASN A 283 6.72 -12.32 4.81
N VAL A 284 7.22 -13.55 4.96
CA VAL A 284 8.33 -14.07 4.16
C VAL A 284 7.95 -14.10 2.68
N TRP A 285 6.78 -14.66 2.36
CA TRP A 285 6.30 -14.71 0.98
C TRP A 285 6.02 -13.35 0.40
N TYR A 286 5.42 -12.46 1.19
CA TYR A 286 5.24 -11.07 0.82
C TYR A 286 6.57 -10.41 0.42
N GLY A 287 7.63 -10.62 1.21
CA GLY A 287 8.99 -10.17 0.91
C GLY A 287 9.56 -10.74 -0.39
N ILE A 288 9.34 -12.04 -0.65
CA ILE A 288 9.78 -12.71 -1.89
C ILE A 288 9.06 -12.12 -3.12
N CYS A 289 7.73 -11.99 -3.05
CA CYS A 289 6.93 -11.41 -4.14
C CYS A 289 7.33 -9.97 -4.44
N ASN A 290 7.55 -9.17 -3.39
CA ASN A 290 8.08 -7.81 -3.48
C ASN A 290 9.41 -7.74 -4.23
N ALA A 291 10.36 -8.60 -3.84
CA ALA A 291 11.68 -8.64 -4.45
C ALA A 291 11.60 -8.96 -5.95
N PHE A 292 10.78 -9.93 -6.34
CA PHE A 292 10.57 -10.30 -7.72
C PHE A 292 9.95 -9.17 -8.55
N LEU A 293 8.89 -8.53 -8.04
CA LEU A 293 8.19 -7.45 -8.75
C LEU A 293 9.06 -6.22 -8.97
N VAL A 294 9.87 -5.84 -7.97
CA VAL A 294 10.81 -4.72 -8.15
C VAL A 294 11.90 -5.08 -9.15
N ALA A 295 12.46 -6.29 -9.08
CA ALA A 295 13.46 -6.73 -10.06
C ALA A 295 12.91 -6.69 -11.49
N ALA A 296 11.70 -7.22 -11.72
CA ALA A 296 11.04 -7.19 -13.01
C ALA A 296 10.76 -5.75 -13.49
N SER A 297 10.23 -4.89 -12.62
CA SER A 297 9.93 -3.49 -12.94
C SER A 297 11.19 -2.70 -13.29
N TRP A 298 12.29 -2.92 -12.56
CA TRP A 298 13.58 -2.30 -12.83
C TRP A 298 14.15 -2.75 -14.19
N CYS A 299 14.10 -4.04 -14.49
CA CYS A 299 14.51 -4.57 -15.80
C CYS A 299 13.73 -3.91 -16.95
N ALA A 300 12.43 -3.70 -16.79
CA ALA A 300 11.61 -3.00 -17.78
C ALA A 300 12.04 -1.53 -17.99
N VAL A 301 12.29 -0.79 -16.89
CA VAL A 301 12.78 0.60 -16.97
C VAL A 301 14.14 0.67 -17.67
N VAL A 302 15.06 -0.24 -17.35
CA VAL A 302 16.38 -0.30 -18.00
C VAL A 302 16.25 -0.61 -19.50
N ALA A 303 15.38 -1.54 -19.88
CA ALA A 303 15.15 -1.89 -21.28
C ALA A 303 14.60 -0.71 -22.11
N VAL A 304 13.63 0.03 -21.56
CA VAL A 304 13.04 1.21 -22.21
C VAL A 304 14.06 2.34 -22.34
N THR A 305 14.84 2.60 -21.29
CA THR A 305 15.84 3.68 -21.29
C THR A 305 17.00 3.39 -22.24
N ARG A 306 17.45 2.14 -22.37
CA ARG A 306 18.51 1.75 -23.31
C ARG A 306 18.11 1.95 -24.77
N LYS A 307 16.90 1.53 -25.15
CA LYS A 307 16.36 1.76 -26.51
C LYS A 307 16.28 3.25 -26.88
N GLY A 308 15.93 4.10 -25.92
CA GLY A 308 15.91 5.56 -26.12
C GLY A 308 17.30 6.19 -26.29
N GLY A 309 18.35 5.58 -25.73
CA GLY A 309 19.73 6.01 -25.88
C GLY A 309 20.31 5.68 -27.26
N GLU A 310 20.11 4.45 -27.73
CA GLU A 310 20.62 3.97 -29.03
C GLU A 310 20.01 4.78 -30.20
N SER A 311 18.70 5.08 -30.14
CA SER A 311 18.00 5.89 -31.15
C SER A 311 18.43 7.36 -31.18
N ARG A 312 18.87 7.95 -30.06
CA ARG A 312 19.47 9.30 -30.06
C ARG A 312 20.90 9.32 -30.60
N GLY A 313 21.67 8.26 -30.35
CA GLY A 313 23.04 8.12 -30.86
C GLY A 313 23.08 8.09 -32.39
N GLU A 314 22.19 7.32 -33.02
CA GLU A 314 22.08 7.26 -34.49
C GLU A 314 21.66 8.59 -35.12
N MET A 315 20.76 9.34 -34.47
CA MET A 315 20.28 10.63 -34.98
C MET A 315 21.35 11.73 -34.89
N HIS A 316 22.24 11.67 -33.90
CA HIS A 316 23.37 12.60 -33.80
C HIS A 316 24.50 12.26 -34.77
N SER A 317 24.76 10.96 -35.01
CA SER A 317 25.73 10.49 -36.00
C SER A 317 25.36 10.94 -37.42
N LYS A 318 24.09 10.81 -37.80
CA LYS A 318 23.58 11.22 -39.14
C LYS A 318 23.54 12.73 -39.40
N LYS A 319 23.66 13.58 -38.37
CA LYS A 319 23.72 15.05 -38.54
C LYS A 319 25.15 15.58 -38.65
N LEU A 320 26.15 14.74 -38.40
CA LEU A 320 27.57 15.08 -38.46
C LEU A 320 28.25 14.56 -39.74
N THR A 321 27.49 13.89 -40.61
CA THR A 321 27.86 13.49 -41.98
C THR A 321 27.04 14.27 -42.97
#